data_AF-A0A0D7KAL8-F1
#
_entry.id   AF-A0A0D7KAL8-F1
#
_cell.length_a   1.000
_cell.length_b   1.000
_cell.length_c   1.000
_cell.angle_alpha   90.00
_cell.angle_beta   90.00
_cell.angle_gamma   90.00
#
_symmetry.space_group_name_H-M   'P 1'
#
loop_
_entity.id
_entity.type
_entity.pdbx_description
1 polymer ?
#
loop_
_entity_poly.entity_id
_entity_poly.type
_entity_poly.pdbx_seq_one_letter_code
_entity_poly.pdbx_strand_id
1 'polypeptide(L)'
;MKIGQKPELPGALAQTGLAKQAKSPAPAAESVAKGAAAASAAGVPVTVSGSARALEQPGRTSSEFDAKRVSEVRAAIGNGTFKVNAEVIADKMLSSAQEIFSRSRG
;
A
#
# COMPACT_ATOMS: atom_id res chain seq x y z
N MET A 1 36.58 -6.42 56.64
CA MET A 1 35.67 -5.85 55.63
C MET A 1 34.98 -7.02 54.91
N LYS A 2 33.66 -7.29 54.85
CA LYS A 2 32.41 -6.52 55.10
C LYS A 2 32.47 -5.15 54.42
N ILE A 3 31.62 -4.78 53.46
CA ILE A 3 30.18 -5.04 53.19
C ILE A 3 30.04 -5.24 51.65
N GLY A 4 29.08 -5.93 51.02
CA GLY A 4 27.80 -6.52 51.48
C GLY A 4 26.64 -6.02 50.59
N GLN A 5 25.71 -6.93 50.25
CA GLN A 5 24.42 -6.69 49.55
C GLN A 5 24.39 -6.33 48.05
N LYS A 6 24.11 -7.36 47.24
CA LYS A 6 22.85 -7.46 46.46
C LYS A 6 21.84 -8.22 47.38
N PRO A 7 20.50 -8.28 47.18
CA PRO A 7 19.83 -8.32 45.87
C PRO A 7 18.35 -7.77 45.84
N GLU A 8 17.55 -8.30 44.91
CA GLU A 8 16.07 -8.30 44.75
C GLU A 8 15.27 -7.07 44.26
N LEU A 9 14.27 -7.36 43.43
CA LEU A 9 13.20 -6.46 42.95
C LEU A 9 11.97 -6.51 43.89
N PRO A 10 11.18 -5.43 43.99
CA PRO A 10 9.77 -5.49 44.40
C PRO A 10 8.83 -5.36 43.19
N GLY A 11 7.71 -6.10 43.21
CA GLY A 11 6.67 -6.02 42.18
C GLY A 11 5.40 -5.28 42.61
N ALA A 12 4.72 -4.71 41.62
CA ALA A 12 3.25 -4.58 41.42
C ALA A 12 2.29 -3.99 42.49
N LEU A 13 1.28 -3.25 41.98
CA LEU A 13 0.04 -2.77 42.64
C LEU A 13 0.28 -1.63 43.68
N ALA A 14 -0.53 -0.59 43.94
CA ALA A 14 -1.87 -0.10 43.55
C ALA A 14 -1.97 1.41 43.98
N GLN A 15 -2.94 2.29 43.65
CA GLN A 15 -4.15 2.25 42.80
C GLN A 15 -4.64 3.68 42.39
N THR A 16 -5.71 3.72 41.59
CA THR A 16 -6.68 4.78 41.23
C THR A 16 -7.01 5.90 42.24
N GLY A 17 -7.25 7.13 41.75
CA GLY A 17 -7.97 8.21 42.47
C GLY A 17 -8.43 9.36 41.55
N LEU A 18 -9.67 9.84 41.67
CA LEU A 18 -10.28 10.88 40.81
C LEU A 18 -9.94 12.31 41.28
N ALA A 19 -9.83 13.27 40.35
CA ALA A 19 -10.75 14.43 40.20
C ALA A 19 -10.12 15.75 39.67
N LYS A 20 -10.77 16.35 38.65
CA LYS A 20 -10.72 17.79 38.21
C LYS A 20 -9.36 18.27 37.62
N GLN A 21 -9.27 19.19 36.65
CA GLN A 21 -10.25 20.06 35.98
C GLN A 21 -9.87 20.31 34.50
N ALA A 22 -10.80 20.77 33.66
CA ALA A 22 -10.69 20.77 32.20
C ALA A 22 -10.08 22.02 31.53
N LYS A 23 -9.45 21.84 30.35
CA LYS A 23 -9.51 22.79 29.22
C LYS A 23 -9.34 22.06 27.87
N SER A 24 -10.08 22.56 26.88
CA SER A 24 -10.43 22.08 25.52
C SER A 24 -9.38 21.38 24.61
N PRO A 25 -9.83 20.61 23.59
CA PRO A 25 -8.97 19.91 22.63
C PRO A 25 -8.57 20.76 21.40
N ALA A 26 -7.37 20.52 20.87
CA ALA A 26 -6.85 20.97 19.57
C ALA A 26 -5.75 19.99 19.09
N PRO A 27 -5.44 19.89 17.78
CA PRO A 27 -5.53 18.60 17.10
C PRO A 27 -4.24 17.76 17.08
N ALA A 28 -4.35 16.50 17.50
CA ALA A 28 -3.31 15.48 17.27
C ALA A 28 -3.27 14.94 15.82
N ALA A 29 -3.67 15.75 14.84
CA ALA A 29 -3.76 15.36 13.42
C ALA A 29 -2.43 15.52 12.66
N GLU A 30 -1.60 16.49 13.03
CA GLU A 30 -0.32 16.76 12.34
C GLU A 30 0.74 15.66 12.59
N SER A 31 0.70 15.00 13.75
CA SER A 31 1.65 13.95 14.11
C SER A 31 1.52 12.68 13.25
N VAL A 32 0.33 12.41 12.69
CA VAL A 32 0.10 11.21 11.86
C VAL A 32 0.57 11.44 10.41
N ALA A 33 0.35 12.65 9.87
CA ALA A 33 0.78 13.00 8.52
C ALA A 33 2.31 12.94 8.35
N LYS A 34 3.07 13.37 9.37
CA LYS A 34 4.54 13.32 9.34
C LYS A 34 5.10 11.90 9.45
N GLY A 35 4.39 10.99 10.13
CA GLY A 35 4.74 9.56 10.17
C GLY A 35 4.52 8.85 8.82
N ALA A 36 3.43 9.17 8.13
CA ALA A 36 3.13 8.60 6.81
C ALA A 36 4.16 8.98 5.75
N ALA A 37 4.62 10.24 5.74
CA ALA A 37 5.65 10.71 4.80
C ALA A 37 7.03 10.05 5.04
N ALA A 38 7.37 9.71 6.28
CA ALA A 38 8.61 9.02 6.61
C ALA A 38 8.60 7.54 6.21
N ALA A 39 7.44 6.88 6.21
CA ALA A 39 7.29 5.49 5.81
C ALA A 39 7.54 5.25 4.31
N SER A 40 7.31 6.26 3.46
CA SER A 40 7.57 6.17 2.01
C SER A 40 9.07 6.17 1.63
N ALA A 41 9.97 6.35 2.60
CA ALA A 41 11.43 6.36 2.38
C ALA A 41 12.12 5.04 2.75
N ALA A 42 11.37 3.96 2.99
CA ALA A 42 11.90 2.62 3.33
C ALA A 42 12.45 1.84 2.11
N GLY A 43 13.19 2.50 1.22
CA GLY A 43 13.75 1.91 0.00
C GLY A 43 14.80 2.81 -0.65
N VAL A 44 15.61 2.23 -1.55
CA VAL A 44 16.61 3.00 -2.33
C VAL A 44 15.86 3.91 -3.32
N PRO A 45 16.08 5.23 -3.31
CA PRO A 45 15.42 6.15 -4.24
C PRO A 45 15.97 5.95 -5.65
N VAL A 46 15.13 5.49 -6.57
CA VAL A 46 15.46 5.36 -8.00
C VAL A 46 14.92 6.56 -8.78
N THR A 47 15.78 7.17 -9.60
CA THR A 47 15.39 8.29 -10.46
C THR A 47 14.90 7.78 -11.81
N VAL A 48 13.64 8.09 -12.14
CA VAL A 48 13.05 7.85 -13.47
C VAL A 48 13.43 9.00 -14.43
N SER A 49 13.64 8.69 -15.71
CA SER A 49 14.03 9.69 -16.71
C SER A 49 12.90 10.71 -16.98
N GLY A 50 13.27 11.95 -17.34
CA GLY A 50 12.32 13.03 -17.59
C GLY A 50 11.29 12.70 -18.69
N SER A 51 11.70 11.96 -19.72
CA SER A 51 10.81 11.52 -20.79
C SER A 51 9.74 10.52 -20.32
N ALA A 52 10.11 9.55 -19.48
CA ALA A 52 9.15 8.63 -18.89
C ALA A 52 8.18 9.37 -17.96
N ARG A 53 8.70 10.33 -17.17
CA ARG A 53 7.88 11.19 -16.30
C ARG A 53 6.96 12.15 -17.05
N ALA A 54 7.26 12.48 -18.30
CA ALA A 54 6.37 13.24 -19.18
C ALA A 54 5.26 12.37 -19.82
N LEU A 55 5.45 11.05 -19.89
CA LEU A 55 4.44 10.07 -20.32
C LEU A 55 3.54 9.61 -19.16
N GLU A 56 3.98 9.76 -17.91
CA GLU A 56 3.12 9.63 -16.72
C GLU A 56 2.02 10.70 -16.74
N GLN A 57 0.81 10.33 -17.18
CA GLN A 57 -0.35 11.23 -17.12
C GLN A 57 -0.73 11.50 -15.66
N PRO A 58 -0.62 12.75 -15.16
CA PRO A 58 -1.01 13.09 -13.80
C PRO A 58 -2.54 13.08 -13.67
N GLY A 59 -3.07 12.31 -12.72
CA GLY A 59 -4.52 12.22 -12.49
C GLY A 59 -5.22 11.01 -13.12
N ARG A 60 -4.54 9.87 -13.23
CA ARG A 60 -5.12 8.57 -13.64
C ARG A 60 -6.06 7.98 -12.56
N THR A 61 -7.10 8.73 -12.22
CA THR A 61 -8.08 8.44 -11.16
C THR A 61 -9.51 8.26 -11.68
N SER A 62 -9.74 8.44 -12.99
CA SER A 62 -11.01 8.14 -13.67
C SER A 62 -10.91 6.86 -14.50
N SER A 63 -12.04 6.21 -14.73
CA SER A 63 -12.13 4.85 -15.27
C SER A 63 -11.73 4.73 -16.74
N GLU A 64 -10.44 4.50 -16.99
CA GLU A 64 -9.90 4.03 -18.28
C GLU A 64 -10.32 2.59 -18.63
N PHE A 65 -11.10 1.94 -17.75
CA PHE A 65 -11.70 0.63 -17.97
C PHE A 65 -13.20 0.77 -18.25
N ASP A 66 -13.71 -0.04 -19.18
CA ASP A 66 -15.14 -0.13 -19.45
C ASP A 66 -15.86 -0.83 -18.28
N ALA A 67 -16.49 -0.03 -17.42
CA ALA A 67 -17.26 -0.51 -16.27
C ALA A 67 -18.47 -1.37 -16.66
N LYS A 68 -19.10 -1.11 -17.82
CA LYS A 68 -20.19 -1.95 -18.35
C LYS A 68 -19.65 -3.32 -18.72
N ARG A 69 -18.51 -3.38 -19.43
CA ARG A 69 -17.85 -4.64 -19.79
C ARG A 69 -17.41 -5.44 -18.57
N VAL A 70 -16.85 -4.78 -17.55
CA VAL A 70 -16.46 -5.43 -16.28
C VAL A 70 -17.68 -6.02 -15.57
N SER A 71 -18.81 -5.30 -15.54
CA SER A 71 -20.07 -5.78 -14.95
C SER A 71 -20.61 -7.02 -15.68
N GLU A 72 -20.64 -6.98 -17.02
CA GLU A 72 -21.05 -8.11 -17.87
C GLU A 72 -20.19 -9.36 -17.66
N VAL A 73 -18.85 -9.20 -17.66
CA VAL A 73 -17.92 -10.32 -17.45
C VAL A 73 -18.08 -10.90 -16.04
N ARG A 74 -18.22 -10.05 -15.02
CA ARG A 74 -18.48 -10.49 -13.63
C ARG A 74 -19.80 -11.26 -13.51
N ALA A 75 -20.86 -10.84 -14.21
CA ALA A 75 -22.13 -11.56 -14.25
C ALA A 75 -22.01 -12.91 -14.97
N ALA A 76 -21.29 -12.98 -16.10
CA ALA A 76 -21.05 -14.22 -16.84
C ALA A 76 -20.22 -15.23 -16.03
N ILE A 77 -19.26 -14.77 -15.23
CA ILE A 77 -18.49 -15.62 -14.30
C ILE A 77 -19.42 -16.14 -13.18
N GLY A 78 -20.23 -15.26 -12.56
CA GLY A 78 -21.16 -15.66 -11.50
C GLY A 78 -22.26 -16.63 -11.96
N ASN A 79 -22.67 -16.56 -13.24
CA ASN A 79 -23.63 -17.47 -13.86
C ASN A 79 -22.96 -18.74 -14.48
N GLY A 80 -21.65 -18.88 -14.39
CA GLY A 80 -20.91 -20.00 -14.98
C GLY A 80 -20.93 -20.06 -16.52
N THR A 81 -21.41 -19.01 -17.20
CA THR A 81 -21.50 -18.95 -18.67
C THR A 81 -20.22 -18.42 -19.31
N PHE A 82 -19.31 -17.83 -18.54
CA PHE A 82 -17.99 -17.42 -19.02
C PHE A 82 -17.13 -18.64 -19.36
N LYS A 83 -16.79 -18.80 -20.64
CA LYS A 83 -15.88 -19.85 -21.13
C LYS A 83 -14.50 -19.27 -21.41
N VAL A 84 -13.47 -19.93 -20.88
CA VAL A 84 -12.07 -19.61 -21.13
C VAL A 84 -11.70 -20.03 -22.55
N ASN A 85 -11.25 -19.10 -23.39
CA ASN A 85 -10.71 -19.41 -24.72
C ASN A 85 -9.18 -19.50 -24.63
N ALA A 86 -8.63 -20.70 -24.85
CA ALA A 86 -7.19 -20.96 -24.76
C ALA A 86 -6.37 -20.32 -25.90
N GLU A 87 -6.93 -20.19 -27.11
CA GLU A 87 -6.24 -19.60 -28.26
C GLU A 87 -6.00 -18.10 -28.03
N VAL A 88 -7.01 -17.38 -27.52
CA VAL A 88 -6.91 -15.95 -27.17
C VAL A 88 -5.87 -15.73 -26.06
N ILE A 89 -5.75 -16.66 -25.11
CA ILE A 89 -4.74 -16.59 -24.05
C ILE A 89 -3.34 -16.83 -24.61
N ALA A 90 -3.16 -17.81 -25.49
CA ALA A 90 -1.89 -18.12 -26.13
C ALA A 90 -1.41 -16.94 -27.00
N ASP A 91 -2.29 -16.36 -27.83
CA ASP A 91 -1.99 -15.16 -28.62
C ASP A 91 -1.60 -13.98 -27.72
N LYS A 92 -2.38 -13.71 -26.66
CA LYS A 92 -2.08 -12.59 -25.76
C LYS A 92 -0.78 -12.81 -24.97
N MET A 93 -0.44 -14.04 -24.61
CA MET A 93 0.87 -14.38 -24.03
C MET A 93 2.01 -14.15 -25.03
N LEU A 94 1.87 -14.61 -26.27
CA LEU A 94 2.87 -14.41 -27.32
C LEU A 94 3.09 -12.93 -27.62
N SER A 95 2.01 -12.16 -27.77
CA SER A 95 2.04 -10.70 -27.94
C SER A 95 2.75 -10.01 -26.76
N SER A 96 2.44 -10.39 -25.52
CA SER A 96 3.10 -9.83 -24.33
C SER A 96 4.59 -10.17 -24.27
N ALA A 97 4.97 -11.39 -24.64
CA ALA A 97 6.38 -11.81 -24.72
C ALA A 97 7.13 -11.05 -25.83
N GLN A 98 6.54 -10.91 -27.01
CA GLN A 98 7.08 -10.11 -28.12
C GLN A 98 7.29 -8.66 -27.71
N GLU A 99 6.37 -8.05 -26.95
CA GLU A 99 6.50 -6.68 -26.44
C GLU A 99 7.70 -6.52 -25.49
N ILE A 100 7.93 -7.51 -24.61
CA ILE A 100 9.10 -7.55 -23.72
C ILE A 100 10.40 -7.71 -24.51
N PHE A 101 10.46 -8.66 -25.45
CA PHE A 101 11.65 -8.85 -26.29
C PHE A 101 11.95 -7.65 -27.21
N SER A 102 10.91 -6.98 -27.71
CA SER A 102 11.07 -5.77 -28.54
C SER A 102 11.67 -4.63 -27.73
N ARG A 103 11.18 -4.40 -26.49
CA ARG A 103 11.77 -3.41 -25.57
C ARG A 103 13.18 -3.79 -25.07
N SER A 104 13.51 -5.08 -25.05
CA SER A 104 14.85 -5.55 -24.61
C SER A 104 15.92 -5.51 -25.70
N ARG A 105 15.53 -5.33 -26.98
CA ARG A 105 16.44 -5.22 -28.13
C ARG A 105 16.52 -3.81 -28.73
N GLY A 106 15.77 -2.86 -28.17
CA GLY A 106 15.78 -1.44 -28.54
C GLY A 106 16.67 -0.60 -27.63
#